data_AF-A0A849NA89-F1
#
_entry.id   AF-A0A849NA89-F1
#
_cell.length_a   1.000
_cell.length_b   1.000
_cell.length_c   1.000
_cell.angle_alpha   90.00
_cell.angle_beta   90.00
_cell.angle_gamma   90.00
#
_symmetry.space_group_name_H-M   'P 1'
#
loop_
_entity.id
_entity.type
_entity.pdbx_description
1 polymer ?
#
loop_
_entity_poly.entity_id
_entity_poly.type
_entity_poly.pdbx_seq_one_letter_code
_entity_poly.pdbx_strand_id
1 'polypeptide(L)'
;MSDVQVSATPGVSHLVGLDAIIAVADDFGAVVAERRPGAAVAVVSPHVHGGGRDDFRLIIGEEGGRVSVREDPAARRLPAACPTRHINPGGTFCLGWDTEDPSAVTDVAGAREWWTTLLVFLGYQRYAEVRRAWPKGRERAHGHDAALLQFYAEWLASLFGPWLLADLRAGRLTTRRVGRSIRLDRARQRLFALKDGSESVANLRRSCPCTTAVTPAVLKACGSHAQAARLLVLALSGQEQLEAEFHKAFARAAPCCGTIDGCPIASIVSPALDGSPSGP
;
A
#
# COMPACT_ATOMS: atom_id res chain seq x y z
N MET A 1 -37.77 -45.56 -1.96
CA MET A 1 -36.66 -44.83 -1.35
C MET A 1 -35.87 -44.26 -2.51
N SER A 2 -36.10 -42.99 -2.81
CA SER A 2 -35.59 -42.32 -3.99
C SER A 2 -34.26 -41.67 -3.65
N ASP A 3 -33.20 -42.09 -4.34
CA ASP A 3 -31.90 -41.41 -4.30
C ASP A 3 -32.00 -40.10 -5.09
N VAL A 4 -31.86 -39.00 -4.36
CA VAL A 4 -31.67 -37.67 -4.93
C VAL A 4 -30.21 -37.56 -5.35
N GLN A 5 -29.93 -37.74 -6.64
CA GLN A 5 -28.66 -37.34 -7.22
C GLN A 5 -28.57 -35.81 -7.22
N VAL A 6 -27.74 -35.28 -6.32
CA VAL A 6 -27.28 -33.90 -6.37
C VAL A 6 -26.41 -33.75 -7.61
N SER A 7 -26.94 -33.08 -8.64
CA SER A 7 -26.18 -32.68 -9.83
C SER A 7 -25.16 -31.62 -9.43
N ALA A 8 -23.88 -31.99 -9.39
CA ALA A 8 -22.78 -31.04 -9.38
C ALA A 8 -22.73 -30.35 -10.76
N THR A 9 -22.82 -29.03 -10.78
CA THR A 9 -22.65 -28.23 -12.00
C THR A 9 -21.22 -28.44 -12.53
N PRO A 10 -21.02 -28.98 -13.74
CA PRO A 10 -19.69 -29.15 -14.30
C PRO A 10 -19.21 -27.80 -14.86
N GLY A 11 -18.07 -27.28 -14.39
CA GLY A 11 -17.38 -26.19 -15.08
C GLY A 11 -16.56 -25.19 -14.26
N VAL A 12 -16.64 -25.17 -12.93
CA VAL A 12 -16.08 -24.06 -12.14
C VAL A 12 -14.64 -24.30 -11.63
N SER A 13 -14.13 -25.52 -11.70
CA SER A 13 -12.89 -25.93 -11.00
C SER A 13 -11.56 -25.63 -11.72
N HIS A 14 -11.59 -24.95 -12.88
CA HIS A 14 -10.39 -24.69 -13.71
C HIS A 14 -10.25 -23.25 -14.19
N LEU A 15 -11.09 -22.32 -13.69
CA LEU A 15 -10.99 -20.92 -14.08
C LEU A 15 -9.78 -20.27 -13.40
N VAL A 16 -8.97 -19.58 -14.20
CA VAL A 16 -7.81 -18.80 -13.76
C VAL A 16 -7.81 -17.43 -14.43
N GLY A 17 -6.92 -16.53 -14.00
CA GLY A 17 -6.68 -15.25 -14.68
C GLY A 17 -7.93 -14.41 -14.86
N LEU A 18 -8.08 -13.85 -16.06
CA LEU A 18 -9.22 -13.01 -16.44
C LEU A 18 -10.54 -13.78 -16.43
N ASP A 19 -10.56 -15.05 -16.83
CA ASP A 19 -11.79 -15.84 -16.89
C ASP A 19 -12.37 -16.08 -15.49
N ALA A 20 -11.52 -16.33 -14.48
CA ALA A 20 -11.95 -16.44 -13.09
C ALA A 20 -12.50 -15.12 -12.56
N ILE A 21 -11.85 -13.99 -12.86
CA ILE A 21 -12.31 -12.65 -12.48
C ILE A 21 -13.67 -12.34 -13.09
N ILE A 22 -13.86 -12.62 -14.38
CA ILE A 22 -15.13 -12.38 -15.05
C ILE A 22 -16.24 -13.25 -14.44
N ALA A 23 -15.95 -14.52 -14.14
CA ALA A 23 -16.95 -15.46 -13.64
C ALA A 23 -17.53 -15.09 -12.27
N VAL A 24 -16.79 -14.35 -11.44
CA VAL A 24 -17.25 -13.90 -10.11
C VAL A 24 -17.63 -12.41 -10.06
N ALA A 25 -17.60 -11.69 -11.18
CA ALA A 25 -17.82 -10.24 -11.21
C ALA A 25 -19.16 -9.81 -10.59
N ASP A 26 -20.24 -10.54 -10.88
CA ASP A 26 -21.58 -10.23 -10.39
C ASP A 26 -21.69 -10.29 -8.86
N ASP A 27 -20.91 -11.16 -8.19
CA ASP A 27 -20.88 -11.27 -6.72
C ASP A 27 -20.36 -10.00 -6.04
N PHE A 28 -19.65 -9.15 -6.81
CA PHE A 28 -19.08 -7.89 -6.36
C PHE A 28 -19.83 -6.68 -6.95
N GLY A 29 -21.00 -6.90 -7.55
CA GLY A 29 -21.80 -5.85 -8.19
C GLY A 29 -21.14 -5.25 -9.44
N ALA A 30 -20.19 -5.97 -10.05
CA ALA A 30 -19.51 -5.54 -11.27
C ALA A 30 -20.21 -6.12 -12.51
N VAL A 31 -20.56 -5.27 -13.46
CA VAL A 31 -21.19 -5.69 -14.73
C VAL A 31 -20.13 -5.74 -15.83
N VAL A 32 -19.90 -6.91 -16.41
CA VAL A 32 -19.01 -7.06 -17.57
C VAL A 32 -19.74 -6.58 -18.83
N ALA A 33 -19.41 -5.36 -19.26
CA ALA A 33 -20.05 -4.69 -20.40
C ALA A 33 -19.50 -5.16 -21.75
N GLU A 34 -18.25 -5.61 -21.80
CA GLU A 34 -17.59 -6.04 -23.04
C GLU A 34 -16.51 -7.08 -22.75
N ARG A 35 -16.35 -8.07 -23.63
CA ARG A 35 -15.22 -9.01 -23.63
C ARG A 35 -14.40 -8.84 -24.91
N ARG A 36 -13.08 -8.89 -24.76
CA ARG A 36 -12.09 -8.80 -25.83
C ARG A 36 -11.06 -9.92 -25.67
N PRO A 37 -10.31 -10.29 -26.72
CA PRO A 37 -9.17 -11.19 -26.55
C PRO A 37 -8.20 -10.62 -25.50
N GLY A 38 -7.99 -11.36 -24.41
CA GLY A 38 -7.08 -10.99 -23.31
C GLY A 38 -7.53 -9.80 -22.45
N ALA A 39 -8.77 -9.30 -22.60
CA ALA A 39 -9.26 -8.19 -21.79
C ALA A 39 -10.79 -8.17 -21.64
N ALA A 40 -11.29 -7.49 -20.63
CA ALA A 40 -12.70 -7.19 -20.45
C ALA A 40 -12.92 -5.75 -20.01
N VAL A 41 -14.09 -5.21 -20.31
CA VAL A 41 -14.55 -3.94 -19.77
C VAL A 41 -15.63 -4.20 -18.74
N ALA A 42 -15.38 -3.80 -17.50
CA ALA A 42 -16.32 -3.92 -16.40
C ALA A 42 -16.78 -2.55 -15.92
N VAL A 43 -18.04 -2.45 -15.51
CA VAL A 43 -18.59 -1.27 -14.83
C VAL A 43 -18.82 -1.65 -13.37
N VAL A 44 -18.26 -0.87 -12.47
CA VAL A 44 -18.25 -1.17 -11.03
C VAL A 44 -18.70 0.05 -10.25
N SER A 45 -19.68 -0.13 -9.37
CA SER A 45 -20.17 0.93 -8.48
C SER A 45 -19.76 0.56 -7.05
N PRO A 46 -18.57 0.98 -6.57
CA PRO A 46 -18.20 0.73 -5.18
C PRO A 46 -19.28 1.35 -4.28
N HIS A 47 -19.87 0.56 -3.38
CA HIS A 47 -20.91 1.06 -2.49
C HIS A 47 -20.38 2.20 -1.62
N VAL A 48 -20.77 3.44 -1.94
CA VAL A 48 -20.55 4.61 -1.09
C VAL A 48 -21.89 5.07 -0.57
N HIS A 49 -22.01 5.30 0.74
CA HIS A 49 -23.18 5.94 1.32
C HIS A 49 -23.27 7.38 0.78
N GLY A 50 -24.17 7.64 -0.18
CA GLY A 50 -24.40 9.01 -0.69
C GLY A 50 -24.77 9.16 -2.16
N GLY A 51 -25.69 8.37 -2.71
CA GLY A 51 -26.63 8.76 -3.79
C GLY A 51 -26.13 9.17 -5.19
N GLY A 52 -24.83 9.36 -5.42
CA GLY A 52 -24.28 9.68 -6.75
C GLY A 52 -24.05 8.43 -7.62
N ARG A 53 -24.23 8.54 -8.94
CA ARG A 53 -23.76 7.53 -9.90
C ARG A 53 -22.23 7.59 -9.99
N ASP A 54 -21.57 6.78 -9.18
CA ASP A 54 -20.12 6.72 -9.01
C ASP A 54 -19.47 5.51 -9.69
N ASP A 55 -19.98 5.16 -10.85
CA ASP A 55 -19.53 4.01 -11.62
C ASP A 55 -18.11 4.26 -12.15
N PHE A 56 -17.22 3.31 -11.91
CA PHE A 56 -15.94 3.20 -12.58
C PHE A 56 -16.09 2.27 -13.78
N ARG A 57 -15.72 2.77 -14.95
CA ARG A 57 -15.53 1.92 -16.12
C ARG A 57 -14.07 1.48 -16.15
N LEU A 58 -13.85 0.18 -16.03
CA LEU A 58 -12.54 -0.42 -15.87
C LEU A 58 -12.20 -1.31 -17.06
N ILE A 59 -10.96 -1.24 -17.50
CA ILE A 59 -10.37 -2.20 -18.43
C ILE A 59 -9.54 -3.16 -17.58
N ILE A 60 -9.93 -4.43 -17.59
CA ILE A 60 -9.22 -5.54 -16.94
C ILE A 60 -8.53 -6.32 -18.04
N GLY A 61 -7.20 -6.41 -18.01
CA GLY A 61 -6.40 -7.10 -19.03
C GLY A 61 -5.55 -8.18 -18.42
N GLU A 62 -5.24 -9.21 -19.20
CA GLU A 62 -4.31 -10.27 -18.80
C GLU A 62 -3.12 -10.31 -19.74
N GLU A 63 -1.91 -10.28 -19.16
CA GLU A 63 -0.66 -10.40 -19.89
C GLU A 63 0.35 -11.19 -19.05
N GLY A 64 1.01 -12.18 -19.68
CA GLY A 64 2.00 -13.00 -18.98
C GLY A 64 1.46 -13.77 -17.77
N GLY A 65 0.18 -14.14 -17.78
CA GLY A 65 -0.50 -14.81 -16.67
C GLY A 65 -0.78 -13.90 -15.46
N ARG A 66 -0.67 -12.58 -15.62
CA ARG A 66 -1.00 -11.59 -14.60
C ARG A 66 -2.14 -10.70 -15.06
N VAL A 67 -3.06 -10.42 -14.15
CA VAL A 67 -4.16 -9.50 -14.40
C VAL A 67 -3.79 -8.09 -13.98
N SER A 68 -4.02 -7.15 -14.89
CA SER A 68 -3.93 -5.72 -14.66
C SER A 68 -5.31 -5.07 -14.76
N VAL A 69 -5.49 -3.95 -14.07
CA VAL A 69 -6.70 -3.15 -14.18
C VAL A 69 -6.35 -1.68 -14.23
N ARG A 70 -7.11 -0.93 -15.02
CA ARG A 70 -7.04 0.53 -15.12
C ARG A 70 -8.43 1.08 -15.37
N GLU A 71 -8.61 2.37 -15.10
CA GLU A 71 -9.78 3.08 -15.58
C GLU A 71 -9.75 3.22 -17.10
N ASP A 72 -10.91 3.02 -17.74
CA ASP A 72 -11.11 3.24 -19.16
C ASP A 72 -10.75 4.69 -19.50
N PRO A 73 -9.73 4.93 -20.35
CA PRO A 73 -9.33 6.28 -20.75
C PRO A 73 -10.47 7.12 -21.34
N ALA A 74 -11.46 6.49 -21.97
CA ALA A 74 -12.61 7.19 -22.57
C ALA A 74 -13.62 7.70 -21.53
N ALA A 75 -13.56 7.20 -20.29
CA ALA A 75 -14.45 7.56 -19.18
C ALA A 75 -13.65 7.96 -17.92
N ARG A 76 -12.42 8.43 -18.12
CA ARG A 76 -11.44 8.62 -17.04
C ARG A 76 -11.82 9.75 -16.08
N ARG A 77 -11.80 9.45 -14.78
CA ARG A 77 -11.97 10.38 -13.65
C ARG A 77 -10.72 10.46 -12.79
N LEU A 78 -9.93 9.40 -12.77
CA LEU A 78 -8.68 9.30 -12.02
C LEU A 78 -7.53 9.96 -12.80
N PRO A 79 -6.49 10.48 -12.10
CA PRO A 79 -5.31 10.99 -12.79
C PRO A 79 -4.64 9.88 -13.59
N ALA A 80 -4.00 10.25 -14.70
CA ALA A 80 -3.31 9.29 -15.56
C ALA A 80 -2.18 8.53 -14.86
N ALA A 81 -1.55 9.15 -13.86
CA ALA A 81 -0.56 8.55 -12.97
C ALA A 81 -0.52 9.35 -11.66
N CYS A 82 -0.34 8.67 -10.53
CA CYS A 82 -0.13 9.29 -9.22
C CYS A 82 0.38 8.23 -8.23
N PRO A 83 1.61 8.38 -7.69
CA PRO A 83 2.19 7.37 -6.82
C PRO A 83 1.42 7.29 -5.49
N THR A 84 1.06 8.45 -4.92
CA THR A 84 0.26 8.51 -3.68
C THR A 84 -1.14 7.91 -3.82
N ARG A 85 -1.71 7.90 -5.03
CA ARG A 85 -2.98 7.22 -5.32
C ARG A 85 -2.76 5.81 -5.90
N HIS A 86 -1.53 5.31 -5.91
CA HIS A 86 -1.18 3.99 -6.43
C HIS A 86 -1.66 3.75 -7.89
N ILE A 87 -1.51 4.77 -8.73
CA ILE A 87 -1.77 4.70 -10.18
C ILE A 87 -0.43 4.84 -10.91
N ASN A 88 -0.02 3.77 -11.59
CA ASN A 88 1.24 3.72 -12.34
C ASN A 88 1.20 4.61 -13.59
N PRO A 89 2.36 4.99 -14.15
CA PRO A 89 2.42 5.50 -15.52
C PRO A 89 1.70 4.54 -16.48
N GLY A 90 0.80 5.06 -17.32
CA GLY A 90 -0.09 4.26 -18.17
C GLY A 90 -1.49 4.00 -17.57
N GLY A 91 -1.70 4.36 -16.29
CA GLY A 91 -2.99 4.35 -15.62
C GLY A 91 -3.38 3.04 -14.95
N THR A 92 -2.51 2.03 -14.96
CA THR A 92 -2.76 0.77 -14.24
C THR A 92 -2.71 0.98 -12.73
N PHE A 93 -3.55 0.26 -12.02
CA PHE A 93 -3.62 0.33 -10.56
C PHE A 93 -2.57 -0.60 -9.94
N CYS A 94 -1.87 -0.10 -8.93
CA CYS A 94 -1.03 -0.91 -8.05
C CYS A 94 -1.90 -1.40 -6.88
N LEU A 95 -2.43 -2.62 -7.01
CA LEU A 95 -3.31 -3.23 -5.99
C LEU A 95 -2.54 -3.92 -4.85
N GLY A 96 -1.26 -4.23 -5.08
CA GLY A 96 -0.39 -4.91 -4.14
C GLY A 96 1.00 -5.11 -4.72
N TRP A 97 1.84 -5.85 -4.00
CA TRP A 97 3.22 -6.17 -4.38
C TRP A 97 3.58 -7.59 -3.90
N ASP A 98 4.41 -8.29 -4.67
CA ASP A 98 4.94 -9.64 -4.37
C ASP A 98 3.88 -10.63 -3.87
N THR A 99 4.01 -11.18 -2.65
CA THR A 99 3.07 -12.16 -2.09
C THR A 99 1.69 -11.57 -1.77
N GLU A 100 1.57 -10.25 -1.74
CA GLU A 100 0.29 -9.53 -1.58
C GLU A 100 -0.22 -8.95 -2.92
N ASP A 101 0.44 -9.21 -4.04
CA ASP A 101 -0.03 -8.79 -5.36
C ASP A 101 -1.11 -9.76 -5.85
N PRO A 102 -2.38 -9.32 -5.93
CA PRO A 102 -3.47 -10.21 -6.32
C PRO A 102 -3.48 -10.50 -7.83
N SER A 103 -2.56 -9.94 -8.63
CA SER A 103 -2.58 -10.11 -10.10
C SER A 103 -2.33 -11.54 -10.58
N ALA A 104 -1.73 -12.41 -9.76
CA ALA A 104 -1.60 -13.83 -10.06
C ALA A 104 -2.87 -14.59 -9.61
N VAL A 105 -3.91 -14.57 -10.44
CA VAL A 105 -5.18 -15.27 -10.14
C VAL A 105 -5.10 -16.72 -10.60
N THR A 106 -4.88 -17.64 -9.66
CA THR A 106 -4.70 -19.08 -9.97
C THR A 106 -5.98 -19.91 -9.79
N ASP A 107 -7.02 -19.34 -9.20
CA ASP A 107 -8.31 -20.00 -8.99
C ASP A 107 -9.43 -18.97 -8.72
N VAL A 108 -10.64 -19.47 -8.51
CA VAL A 108 -11.83 -18.68 -8.18
C VAL A 108 -11.71 -17.96 -6.84
N ALA A 109 -11.01 -18.53 -5.86
CA ALA A 109 -10.83 -17.87 -4.56
C ALA A 109 -9.91 -16.65 -4.70
N GLY A 110 -8.81 -16.77 -5.45
CA GLY A 110 -7.93 -15.67 -5.82
C GLY A 110 -8.65 -14.59 -6.62
N ALA A 111 -9.58 -14.97 -7.50
CA ALA A 111 -10.41 -13.99 -8.22
C ALA A 111 -11.31 -13.18 -7.28
N ARG A 112 -11.88 -13.81 -6.24
CA ARG A 112 -12.66 -13.12 -5.21
C ARG A 112 -11.80 -12.18 -4.35
N GLU A 113 -10.58 -12.61 -4.00
CA GLU A 113 -9.63 -11.76 -3.28
C GLU A 113 -9.20 -10.55 -4.12
N TRP A 114 -8.97 -10.77 -5.42
CA TRP A 114 -8.67 -9.70 -6.37
C TRP A 114 -9.78 -8.64 -6.42
N TRP A 115 -11.05 -9.06 -6.57
CA TRP A 115 -12.18 -8.13 -6.56
C TRP A 115 -12.35 -7.41 -5.23
N THR A 116 -12.18 -8.11 -4.11
CA THR A 116 -12.20 -7.51 -2.77
C THR A 116 -11.14 -6.40 -2.67
N THR A 117 -9.93 -6.69 -3.12
CA THR A 117 -8.82 -5.73 -3.11
C THR A 117 -9.10 -4.53 -4.01
N LEU A 118 -9.62 -4.77 -5.22
CA LEU A 118 -9.98 -3.71 -6.15
C LEU A 118 -11.08 -2.80 -5.58
N LEU A 119 -12.15 -3.34 -5.00
CA LEU A 119 -13.22 -2.53 -4.42
C LEU A 119 -12.73 -1.68 -3.24
N VAL A 120 -11.88 -2.24 -2.38
CA VAL A 120 -11.23 -1.47 -1.29
C VAL A 120 -10.36 -0.35 -1.87
N PHE A 121 -9.57 -0.64 -2.89
CA PHE A 121 -8.76 0.35 -3.59
C PHE A 121 -9.62 1.48 -4.19
N LEU A 122 -10.72 1.16 -4.86
CA LEU A 122 -11.64 2.17 -5.42
C LEU A 122 -12.29 3.01 -4.31
N GLY A 123 -12.59 2.41 -3.16
CA GLY A 123 -13.01 3.14 -1.96
C GLY A 123 -11.97 4.15 -1.49
N TYR A 124 -10.68 3.79 -1.51
CA TYR A 124 -9.59 4.73 -1.22
C TYR A 124 -9.42 5.81 -2.29
N GLN A 125 -9.66 5.50 -3.57
CA GLN A 125 -9.69 6.52 -4.62
C GLN A 125 -10.76 7.58 -4.37
N ARG A 126 -11.95 7.17 -3.91
CA ARG A 126 -13.03 8.09 -3.53
C ARG A 126 -12.68 8.91 -2.30
N TYR A 127 -12.13 8.27 -1.27
CA TYR A 127 -11.64 8.98 -0.11
C TYR A 127 -10.63 10.06 -0.51
N ALA A 128 -9.68 9.72 -1.38
CA ALA A 128 -8.66 10.63 -1.88
C ALA A 128 -9.23 11.77 -2.74
N GLU A 129 -10.25 11.51 -3.56
CA GLU A 129 -10.94 12.54 -4.35
C GLU A 129 -11.61 13.58 -3.44
N VAL A 130 -12.32 13.13 -2.41
CA VAL A 130 -13.07 14.02 -1.50
C VAL A 130 -12.16 14.73 -0.50
N ARG A 131 -11.18 14.00 0.07
CA ARG A 131 -10.32 14.51 1.15
C ARG A 131 -8.99 15.07 0.68
N ARG A 132 -8.68 14.92 -0.62
CA ARG A 132 -7.39 15.28 -1.21
C ARG A 132 -6.21 14.67 -0.45
N ALA A 133 -6.41 13.51 0.16
CA ALA A 133 -5.42 12.83 0.98
C ALA A 133 -5.64 11.32 0.89
N TRP A 134 -4.56 10.54 0.89
CA TRP A 134 -4.68 9.09 1.03
C TRP A 134 -5.10 8.72 2.46
N PRO A 135 -5.92 7.68 2.68
CA PRO A 135 -6.26 7.26 4.04
C PRO A 135 -5.02 6.87 4.84
N LYS A 136 -4.83 7.52 5.99
CA LYS A 136 -3.68 7.27 6.87
C LYS A 136 -3.60 5.80 7.27
N GLY A 137 -2.40 5.24 7.17
CA GLY A 137 -2.11 3.85 7.49
C GLY A 137 -2.56 2.84 6.46
N ARG A 138 -2.96 3.33 5.28
CA ARG A 138 -3.27 2.51 4.11
C ARG A 138 -2.28 2.75 2.97
N GLU A 139 -1.20 3.48 3.23
CA GLU A 139 -0.08 3.63 2.31
C GLU A 139 0.69 2.31 2.20
N ARG A 140 0.92 1.85 0.98
CA ARG A 140 1.88 0.77 0.71
C ARG A 140 3.17 1.37 0.17
N ALA A 141 4.30 0.74 0.48
CA ALA A 141 5.56 1.17 -0.08
C ALA A 141 5.61 0.90 -1.60
N HIS A 142 6.35 1.74 -2.32
CA HIS A 142 6.51 1.70 -3.76
C HIS A 142 7.74 0.88 -4.14
N GLY A 143 7.51 -0.17 -4.92
CA GLY A 143 8.57 -1.07 -5.39
C GLY A 143 8.90 -2.19 -4.40
N HIS A 144 9.50 -3.26 -4.92
CA HIS A 144 9.73 -4.52 -4.19
C HIS A 144 10.54 -4.33 -2.90
N ASP A 145 11.70 -3.67 -3.00
CA ASP A 145 12.62 -3.53 -1.86
C ASP A 145 12.01 -2.69 -0.72
N ALA A 146 11.35 -1.58 -1.05
CA ALA A 146 10.71 -0.73 -0.05
C ALA A 146 9.57 -1.47 0.65
N ALA A 147 8.85 -2.31 -0.08
CA ALA A 147 7.73 -3.08 0.42
C ALA A 147 8.17 -4.28 1.29
N LEU A 148 9.28 -4.95 0.94
CA LEU A 148 9.94 -5.89 1.84
C LEU A 148 10.37 -5.22 3.16
N LEU A 149 10.92 -4.01 3.10
CA LEU A 149 11.28 -3.28 4.32
C LEU A 149 10.05 -2.88 5.15
N GLN A 150 8.94 -2.51 4.51
CA GLN A 150 7.66 -2.28 5.20
C GLN A 150 7.19 -3.55 5.91
N PHE A 151 7.17 -4.70 5.22
CA PHE A 151 6.82 -6.00 5.79
C PHE A 151 7.70 -6.34 7.00
N TYR A 152 9.03 -6.22 6.87
CA TYR A 152 9.95 -6.46 7.97
C TYR A 152 9.71 -5.50 9.14
N ALA A 153 9.45 -4.22 8.88
CA ALA A 153 9.14 -3.26 9.92
C ALA A 153 7.87 -3.64 10.69
N GLU A 154 6.80 -4.05 9.99
CA GLU A 154 5.58 -4.53 10.63
C GLU A 154 5.81 -5.78 11.48
N TRP A 155 6.52 -6.78 10.93
CA TRP A 155 6.86 -7.98 11.66
C TRP A 155 7.70 -7.68 12.91
N LEU A 156 8.74 -6.85 12.79
CA LEU A 156 9.61 -6.46 13.91
C LEU A 156 8.86 -5.64 14.97
N ALA A 157 7.95 -4.75 14.55
CA ALA A 157 7.10 -4.00 15.45
C ALA A 157 6.16 -4.93 16.24
N SER A 158 5.65 -5.99 15.60
CA SER A 158 4.77 -6.97 16.25
C SER A 158 5.42 -7.69 17.44
N LEU A 159 6.76 -7.84 17.42
CA LEU A 159 7.51 -8.47 18.52
C LEU A 159 7.41 -7.68 19.83
N PHE A 160 7.24 -6.35 19.76
CA PHE A 160 7.06 -5.49 20.94
C PHE A 160 5.60 -5.45 21.43
N GLY A 161 4.68 -6.06 20.69
CA GLY A 161 3.26 -6.14 21.02
C GLY A 161 2.36 -5.24 20.14
N PRO A 162 1.03 -5.37 20.31
CA PRO A 162 0.06 -4.76 19.39
C PRO A 162 0.15 -3.24 19.29
N TRP A 163 0.58 -2.56 20.35
CA TRP A 163 0.64 -1.10 20.39
C TRP A 163 1.66 -0.53 19.40
N LEU A 164 2.83 -1.17 19.25
CA LEU A 164 3.90 -0.64 18.38
C LEU A 164 3.55 -0.87 16.91
N LEU A 165 2.98 -2.04 16.58
CA LEU A 165 2.46 -2.31 15.25
C LEU A 165 1.33 -1.33 14.88
N ALA A 166 0.41 -1.07 15.81
CA ALA A 166 -0.67 -0.10 15.58
C ALA A 166 -0.12 1.33 15.39
N ASP A 167 0.91 1.73 16.14
CA ASP A 167 1.56 3.02 15.98
C ASP A 167 2.32 3.14 14.65
N LEU A 168 3.00 2.07 14.23
CA LEU A 168 3.65 2.00 12.92
C LEU A 168 2.62 2.18 11.81
N ARG A 169 1.57 1.35 11.80
CA ARG A 169 0.49 1.42 10.80
C ARG A 169 -0.23 2.75 10.83
N ALA A 170 -0.39 3.40 11.98
CA ALA A 170 -1.00 4.72 12.07
C ALA A 170 -0.08 5.89 11.65
N GLY A 171 1.15 5.62 11.21
CA GLY A 171 2.14 6.64 10.85
C GLY A 171 2.59 7.48 12.05
N ARG A 172 2.54 6.94 13.28
CA ARG A 172 2.94 7.64 14.52
C ARG A 172 4.41 7.48 14.86
N LEU A 173 5.13 6.64 14.12
CA LEU A 173 6.56 6.44 14.23
C LEU A 173 7.29 7.22 13.14
N THR A 174 8.41 7.83 13.50
CA THR A 174 9.21 8.64 12.57
C THR A 174 10.69 8.31 12.73
N THR A 175 11.36 8.11 11.60
CA THR A 175 12.82 8.03 11.53
C THR A 175 13.42 9.41 11.27
N ARG A 176 14.58 9.68 11.86
CA ARG A 176 15.37 10.87 11.51
C ARG A 176 16.85 10.66 11.74
N ARG A 177 17.66 11.26 10.88
CA ARG A 177 19.12 11.34 11.06
C ARG A 177 19.45 12.46 12.05
N VAL A 178 20.25 12.17 13.07
CA VAL A 178 20.78 13.14 14.03
C VAL A 178 22.27 12.88 14.21
N GLY A 179 23.10 13.72 13.57
CA GLY A 179 24.55 13.48 13.49
C GLY A 179 24.85 12.12 12.88
N ARG A 180 25.70 11.33 13.55
CA ARG A 180 26.07 9.96 13.15
C ARG A 180 25.12 8.89 13.69
N SER A 181 23.84 9.21 13.82
CA SER A 181 22.85 8.27 14.36
C SER A 181 21.48 8.43 13.71
N ILE A 182 20.76 7.32 13.57
CA ILE A 182 19.36 7.27 13.15
C ILE A 182 18.52 7.10 14.42
N ARG A 183 17.49 7.93 14.58
CA ARG A 183 16.54 7.86 15.70
C ARG A 183 15.18 7.42 15.21
N LEU A 184 14.57 6.50 15.94
CA LEU A 184 13.15 6.20 15.84
C LEU A 184 12.43 6.90 17.00
N ASP A 185 11.57 7.84 16.65
CA ASP A 185 10.79 8.64 17.58
C ASP A 185 9.29 8.34 17.43
N ARG A 186 8.58 8.37 18.55
CA ARG A 186 7.11 8.32 18.65
C ARG A 186 6.66 9.61 19.31
N ALA A 187 5.83 10.42 18.65
CA ALA A 187 5.34 11.69 19.20
C ALA A 187 6.47 12.55 19.82
N ARG A 188 7.63 12.65 19.14
CA ARG A 188 8.87 13.33 19.57
C ARG A 188 9.63 12.69 20.74
N GLN A 189 9.13 11.61 21.32
CA GLN A 189 9.86 10.80 22.29
C GLN A 189 10.70 9.75 21.58
N ARG A 190 12.00 9.70 21.91
CA ARG A 190 12.91 8.67 21.38
C ARG A 190 12.55 7.29 21.91
N LEU A 191 12.19 6.39 20.99
CA LEU A 191 12.07 4.96 21.25
C LEU A 191 13.42 4.27 21.11
N PHE A 192 14.07 4.41 19.95
CA PHE A 192 15.37 3.78 19.67
C PHE A 192 16.34 4.78 19.01
N ALA A 193 17.64 4.55 19.19
CA ALA A 193 18.66 5.26 18.43
C ALA A 193 19.76 4.30 18.02
N LEU A 194 20.13 4.29 16.74
CA LEU A 194 21.18 3.47 16.18
C LEU A 194 22.34 4.38 15.74
N LYS A 195 23.54 4.16 16.26
CA LYS A 195 24.74 4.85 15.76
C LYS A 195 25.22 4.21 14.46
N ASP A 196 25.83 5.00 13.59
CA ASP A 196 26.42 4.50 12.35
C ASP A 196 27.42 3.36 12.63
N GLY A 197 27.29 2.26 11.87
CA GLY A 197 28.13 1.07 12.01
C GLY A 197 27.94 0.31 13.32
N SER A 198 26.91 0.61 14.11
CA SER A 198 26.67 -0.09 15.37
C SER A 198 25.81 -1.34 15.20
N GLU A 199 26.22 -2.42 15.86
CA GLU A 199 25.46 -3.65 15.99
C GLU A 199 24.37 -3.59 17.07
N SER A 200 24.18 -2.43 17.72
CA SER A 200 23.13 -2.28 18.73
C SER A 200 22.59 -0.86 18.85
N VAL A 201 21.36 -0.73 19.37
CA VAL A 201 20.77 0.57 19.69
C VAL A 201 21.42 1.19 20.94
N ALA A 202 21.50 2.50 21.03
CA ALA A 202 22.19 3.21 22.11
C ALA A 202 21.48 3.14 23.48
N ASN A 203 20.20 2.77 23.51
CA ASN A 203 19.36 2.79 24.71
C ASN A 203 19.10 1.41 25.33
N LEU A 204 20.05 0.48 25.19
CA LEU A 204 20.01 -0.89 25.73
C LEU A 204 19.68 -1.03 27.23
N ARG A 205 20.02 -0.02 28.03
CA ARG A 205 19.80 -0.02 29.49
C ARG A 205 18.43 0.54 29.89
N ARG A 206 17.63 1.05 28.94
CA ARG A 206 16.26 1.49 29.22
C ARG A 206 15.33 0.28 29.35
N SER A 207 14.23 0.47 30.07
CA SER A 207 13.11 -0.45 30.08
C SER A 207 12.70 -0.79 28.64
N CYS A 208 12.52 -2.07 28.35
CA CYS A 208 12.02 -2.52 27.05
C CYS A 208 10.59 -2.03 26.88
N PRO A 209 10.22 -1.44 25.74
CA PRO A 209 8.86 -0.92 25.54
C PRO A 209 7.87 -2.03 25.15
N CYS A 210 8.26 -3.31 25.22
CA CYS A 210 7.37 -4.42 24.88
C CYS A 210 6.29 -4.62 25.94
N THR A 211 5.13 -5.12 25.54
CA THR A 211 4.04 -5.50 26.45
C THR A 211 3.98 -7.00 26.71
N THR A 212 5.06 -7.74 26.43
CA THR A 212 5.10 -9.22 26.51
C THR A 212 5.37 -9.73 27.93
N ALA A 213 5.89 -8.90 28.83
CA ALA A 213 6.22 -9.27 30.21
C ALA A 213 5.45 -8.43 31.23
N VAL A 214 5.07 -9.05 32.36
CA VAL A 214 4.39 -8.38 33.49
C VAL A 214 5.30 -7.31 34.10
N THR A 215 6.59 -7.58 34.20
CA THR A 215 7.61 -6.61 34.63
C THR A 215 8.58 -6.33 33.46
N PRO A 216 8.74 -5.07 33.04
CA PRO A 216 9.62 -4.74 31.92
C PRO A 216 11.09 -5.00 32.25
N ALA A 217 11.71 -5.97 31.56
CA ALA A 217 13.16 -6.11 31.55
C ALA A 217 13.82 -4.92 30.84
N VAL A 218 15.10 -4.67 31.10
CA VAL A 218 15.88 -3.76 30.26
C VAL A 218 16.01 -4.32 28.85
N LEU A 219 16.07 -3.45 27.83
CA LEU A 219 16.07 -3.85 26.42
C LEU A 219 17.15 -4.89 26.07
N LYS A 220 18.35 -4.78 26.66
CA LYS A 220 19.44 -5.76 26.45
C LYS A 220 19.16 -7.17 26.98
N ALA A 221 18.25 -7.31 27.93
CA ALA A 221 17.93 -8.57 28.60
C ALA A 221 16.54 -9.10 28.20
N CYS A 222 15.82 -8.37 27.35
CA CYS A 222 14.47 -8.71 26.92
C CYS A 222 14.51 -9.53 25.64
N GLY A 223 14.93 -10.79 25.74
CA GLY A 223 15.01 -11.72 24.62
C GLY A 223 15.79 -11.14 23.42
N SER A 224 15.18 -11.23 22.23
CA SER A 224 15.76 -10.70 20.98
C SER A 224 15.42 -9.23 20.71
N HIS A 225 14.78 -8.51 21.63
CA HIS A 225 14.27 -7.15 21.37
C HIS A 225 15.36 -6.12 21.08
N ALA A 226 16.58 -6.29 21.59
CA ALA A 226 17.69 -5.41 21.23
C ALA A 226 18.02 -5.51 19.72
N GLN A 227 18.05 -6.73 19.18
CA GLN A 227 18.26 -6.97 17.75
C GLN A 227 17.05 -6.50 16.94
N ALA A 228 15.83 -6.81 17.40
CA ALA A 228 14.61 -6.37 16.73
C ALA A 228 14.52 -4.84 16.65
N ALA A 229 14.92 -4.12 17.70
CA ALA A 229 14.98 -2.66 17.72
C ALA A 229 15.98 -2.12 16.69
N ARG A 230 17.16 -2.73 16.56
CA ARG A 230 18.15 -2.36 15.54
C ARG A 230 17.58 -2.53 14.13
N LEU A 231 17.06 -3.73 13.84
CA LEU A 231 16.52 -4.06 12.53
C LEU A 231 15.31 -3.18 12.18
N LEU A 232 14.46 -2.83 13.15
CA LEU A 232 13.31 -1.96 12.94
C LEU A 232 13.73 -0.55 12.53
N VAL A 233 14.75 0.01 13.20
CA VAL A 233 15.32 1.33 12.83
C VAL A 233 15.90 1.31 11.42
N LEU A 234 16.61 0.23 11.05
CA LEU A 234 17.18 0.08 9.71
C LEU A 234 16.11 -0.09 8.65
N ALA A 235 15.10 -0.93 8.90
CA ALA A 235 14.02 -1.18 7.95
C ALA A 235 13.24 0.10 7.65
N LEU A 236 12.83 0.84 8.68
CA LEU A 236 12.10 2.10 8.50
C LEU A 236 12.94 3.17 7.79
N SER A 237 14.22 3.31 8.17
CA SER A 237 15.10 4.29 7.53
C SER A 237 15.43 3.91 6.09
N GLY A 238 15.57 2.63 5.78
CA GLY A 238 15.81 2.14 4.42
C GLY A 238 14.58 2.31 3.55
N GLN A 239 13.38 2.01 4.09
CA GLN A 239 12.11 2.24 3.39
C GLN A 239 11.97 3.73 3.04
N GLU A 240 12.21 4.65 3.99
CA GLU A 240 12.14 6.10 3.74
C GLU A 240 13.11 6.55 2.62
N GLN A 241 14.31 5.95 2.54
CA GLN A 241 15.27 6.24 1.48
C GLN A 241 14.80 5.75 0.11
N LEU A 242 14.35 4.50 0.03
CA LEU A 242 13.84 3.91 -1.22
C LEU A 242 12.58 4.65 -1.71
N GLU A 243 11.68 5.04 -0.80
CA GLU A 243 10.54 5.90 -1.10
C GLU A 243 10.97 7.25 -1.67
N ALA A 244 11.98 7.90 -1.07
CA ALA A 244 12.48 9.17 -1.55
C ALA A 244 13.12 9.05 -2.95
N GLU A 245 13.85 7.96 -3.21
CA GLU A 245 14.42 7.65 -4.53
C GLU A 245 13.34 7.39 -5.57
N PHE A 246 12.34 6.58 -5.22
CA PHE A 246 11.18 6.30 -6.05
C PHE A 246 10.45 7.60 -6.43
N HIS A 247 10.15 8.47 -5.46
CA HIS A 247 9.48 9.74 -5.73
C HIS A 247 10.29 10.65 -6.67
N LYS A 248 11.62 10.70 -6.53
CA LYS A 248 12.49 11.44 -7.46
C LYS A 248 12.46 10.85 -8.87
N ALA A 249 12.50 9.53 -8.99
CA ALA A 249 12.43 8.85 -10.28
C ALA A 249 11.06 9.08 -10.95
N PHE A 250 9.97 8.96 -10.17
CA PHE A 250 8.61 9.20 -10.64
C PHE A 250 8.42 10.65 -11.12
N ALA A 251 8.91 11.63 -10.34
CA ALA A 251 8.81 13.06 -10.68
C ALA A 251 9.49 13.43 -12.01
N ARG A 252 10.47 12.63 -12.47
CA ARG A 252 11.10 12.79 -13.79
C ARG A 252 10.28 12.19 -14.92
N ALA A 253 9.46 11.18 -14.62
CA ALA A 253 8.68 10.42 -15.60
C ALA A 253 7.27 10.99 -15.80
N ALA A 254 6.66 11.59 -14.78
CA ALA A 254 5.31 12.12 -14.85
C ALA A 254 5.13 13.37 -13.98
N PRO A 255 4.36 14.37 -14.44
CA PRO A 255 4.05 15.55 -13.63
C PRO A 255 3.16 15.20 -12.43
N CYS A 256 3.17 16.05 -11.41
CA CYS A 256 2.21 15.94 -10.31
C CYS A 256 0.77 16.21 -10.83
N CYS A 257 -0.18 15.34 -10.49
CA CYS A 257 -1.58 15.50 -10.89
C CYS A 257 -2.38 16.52 -10.06
N GLY A 258 -1.83 17.03 -8.95
CA GLY A 258 -2.47 18.03 -8.09
C GLY A 258 -3.70 17.55 -7.30
N THR A 259 -4.01 16.25 -7.29
CA THR A 259 -5.20 15.72 -6.60
C THR A 259 -4.99 15.40 -5.12
N ILE A 260 -3.74 15.43 -4.63
CA ILE A 260 -3.38 15.11 -3.25
C ILE A 260 -2.61 16.27 -2.63
N ASP A 261 -3.08 16.76 -1.49
CA ASP A 261 -2.42 17.77 -0.67
C ASP A 261 -1.19 17.16 0.02
N GLY A 262 -0.07 17.89 0.01
CA GLY A 262 1.19 17.39 0.54
C GLY A 262 1.82 16.23 -0.24
N CYS A 263 1.42 16.02 -1.51
CA CYS A 263 2.01 14.99 -2.36
C CYS A 263 3.54 15.16 -2.47
N PRO A 264 4.35 14.12 -2.20
CA PRO A 264 5.82 14.20 -2.32
C PRO A 264 6.32 14.60 -3.71
N ILE A 265 5.54 14.33 -4.76
CA ILE A 265 5.91 14.73 -6.13
C ILE A 265 5.78 16.24 -6.32
N ALA A 266 4.78 16.88 -5.69
CA ALA A 266 4.52 18.31 -5.86
C ALA A 266 5.70 19.18 -5.41
N SER A 267 6.33 18.82 -4.28
CA SER A 267 7.51 19.53 -3.75
C SER A 267 8.78 19.30 -4.56
N ILE A 268 8.86 18.21 -5.34
CA ILE A 268 10.00 17.90 -6.20
C ILE A 268 9.88 18.64 -7.54
N VAL A 269 8.68 18.66 -8.13
CA VAL A 269 8.45 19.30 -9.44
C VAL A 269 8.28 20.82 -9.35
N SER A 270 7.90 21.34 -8.18
CA SER A 270 7.86 22.76 -7.88
C SER A 270 8.98 23.09 -6.89
N PRO A 271 10.25 23.25 -7.32
CA PRO A 271 11.20 23.92 -6.46
C PRO A 271 10.65 25.33 -6.22
N ALA A 272 10.41 25.66 -4.95
CA ALA A 272 9.66 26.85 -4.55
C ALA A 272 10.07 28.11 -5.32
N LEU A 273 9.06 28.90 -5.71
CA LEU A 273 9.14 30.35 -5.82
C LEU A 273 9.37 30.95 -4.42
N ASP A 274 10.44 30.55 -3.73
CA ASP A 274 10.88 31.16 -2.48
C ASP A 274 12.16 31.92 -2.76
N GLY A 275 12.03 33.22 -3.00
CA GLY A 275 13.18 34.12 -2.97
C GLY A 275 13.04 35.44 -3.73
N SER A 276 12.28 36.39 -3.17
CA SER A 276 12.73 37.75 -2.81
C SER A 276 11.69 38.84 -3.12
N PRO A 277 11.44 39.77 -2.18
CA PRO A 277 10.71 41.00 -2.48
C PRO A 277 11.54 41.86 -3.42
N SER A 278 10.96 42.27 -4.53
CA SER A 278 11.53 43.30 -5.40
C SER A 278 11.34 44.67 -4.74
N GLY A 279 12.46 45.28 -4.37
CA GLY A 279 12.58 46.70 -4.04
C GLY A 279 14.07 47.06 -4.02
N PRO A 280 14.47 48.31 -4.31
CA PRO A 280 13.66 49.53 -4.41
C PRO A 280 13.11 49.83 -5.81
#